data_AF-A0A2I2GDG8-F1
#
_entry.id   AF-A0A2I2GDG8-F1
#
_cell.length_a   1.000
_cell.length_b   1.000
_cell.length_c   1.000
_cell.angle_alpha   90.00
_cell.angle_beta   90.00
_cell.angle_gamma   90.00
#
_symmetry.space_group_name_H-M   'P 1'
#
loop_
_entity.id
_entity.type
_entity.pdbx_description
1 polymer ?
#
loop_
_entity_poly.entity_id
_entity_poly.type
_entity_poly.pdbx_seq_one_letter_code
_entity_poly.pdbx_strand_id
1 'polypeptide(L)'
;MNLTSKQILTLLISNFIVLQHASAWVLDKRCDDLGYGDLVRRGMAKALDMAQAAQDTLQALKDGTHNEAQMDLFEYMFSFAVEGNGNNRRLKMDEWERIVNTYTEVLKFAPVRQPDEDIPTTEVVIYCDYSRYIEGQSCSGKKKRNLACDKDTSLTNKINFVWRQCKSTVAMVPAMALTSSNGSRRFAQMDLCGWYLRFVSTSKKQFWSDISAKSILAKPLHEVFNARYLRSEMDASALLDHTILHELTHALSQDDTDDVGGMRSYGWRRSVEIGKTSKFWRNADNYAYFGLAARMISPRDGTSAARPNKDGSTSALTVASEQLL
;
A
#
# COMPACT_ATOMS: atom_id res chain seq x y z
N MET A 1 36.05 -17.05 -46.18
CA MET A 1 35.23 -15.86 -45.90
C MET A 1 35.83 -15.16 -44.69
N ASN A 2 36.61 -14.11 -44.93
CA ASN A 2 37.39 -13.43 -43.89
C ASN A 2 36.55 -12.32 -43.27
N LEU A 3 35.92 -12.62 -42.13
CA LEU A 3 35.34 -11.61 -41.25
C LEU A 3 36.49 -10.87 -40.57
N THR A 4 36.70 -9.61 -40.97
CA THR A 4 37.76 -8.75 -40.44
C THR A 4 37.50 -8.39 -38.98
N SER A 5 38.54 -8.49 -38.14
CA SER A 5 38.58 -8.23 -36.70
C SER A 5 38.01 -6.87 -36.23
N LYS A 6 37.66 -5.95 -37.13
CA LYS A 6 37.05 -4.65 -36.81
C LYS A 6 35.53 -4.69 -36.61
N GLN A 7 34.82 -5.76 -37.00
CA GLN A 7 33.37 -5.87 -36.81
C GLN A 7 32.96 -6.59 -35.51
N ILE A 8 33.89 -7.28 -34.83
CA ILE A 8 33.63 -7.93 -33.53
C ILE A 8 33.69 -6.89 -32.38
N LEU A 9 34.36 -5.76 -32.58
CA LEU A 9 34.49 -4.72 -31.54
C LEU A 9 33.27 -3.79 -31.45
N THR A 10 32.42 -3.72 -32.49
CA THR A 10 31.21 -2.87 -32.48
C THR A 10 29.99 -3.60 -31.89
N LEU A 11 30.05 -4.91 -31.68
CA LEU A 11 28.99 -5.71 -31.06
C LEU A 11 29.19 -5.95 -29.55
N LEU A 12 30.30 -5.46 -28.97
CA LEU A 12 30.62 -5.60 -27.54
C LEU A 12 30.46 -4.30 -26.74
N ILE A 13 30.07 -3.18 -27.37
CA ILE A 13 29.91 -1.88 -26.70
C ILE A 13 28.49 -1.36 -26.92
N SER A 14 27.48 -2.07 -26.42
CA SER A 14 26.11 -1.52 -26.20
C SER A 14 25.24 -2.38 -25.29
N ASN A 15 25.80 -3.35 -24.56
CA ASN A 15 25.16 -3.86 -23.34
C ASN A 15 25.65 -3.04 -22.15
N PHE A 16 25.60 -1.70 -22.25
CA PHE A 16 25.34 -0.90 -21.06
C PHE A 16 23.90 -1.25 -20.70
N ILE A 17 23.74 -2.36 -19.97
CA ILE A 17 22.61 -2.52 -19.07
C ILE A 17 22.76 -1.31 -18.17
N VAL A 18 22.04 -0.25 -18.50
CA VAL A 18 21.72 0.79 -17.54
C VAL A 18 21.04 -0.01 -16.45
N LEU A 19 21.80 -0.36 -15.40
CA LEU A 19 21.29 -0.73 -14.10
C LEU A 19 20.55 0.52 -13.63
N GLN A 20 19.37 0.75 -14.21
CA GLN A 20 18.38 1.62 -13.64
C GLN A 20 18.24 1.07 -12.24
N HIS A 21 18.58 1.90 -11.26
CA HIS A 21 18.53 1.54 -9.86
C HIS A 21 17.06 1.23 -9.61
N ALA A 22 16.72 -0.05 -9.66
CA ALA A 22 15.38 -0.48 -9.37
C ALA A 22 15.14 -0.03 -7.94
N SER A 23 14.04 0.70 -7.70
CA SER A 23 13.62 0.95 -6.34
C SER A 23 13.51 -0.40 -5.63
N ALA A 24 13.79 -0.41 -4.35
CA ALA A 24 13.72 -1.59 -3.53
C ALA A 24 13.18 -1.19 -2.17
N TRP A 25 12.87 -2.19 -1.37
CA TRP A 25 12.60 -1.96 0.04
C TRP A 25 13.60 -2.73 0.89
N VAL A 26 13.90 -2.17 2.04
CA VAL A 26 14.81 -2.73 3.04
C VAL A 26 14.00 -2.99 4.31
N LEU A 27 14.17 -4.19 4.86
CA LEU A 27 13.66 -4.51 6.19
C LEU A 27 14.75 -4.26 7.22
N ASP A 28 14.48 -3.40 8.21
CA ASP A 28 15.39 -3.18 9.32
C ASP A 28 15.62 -4.49 10.10
N LYS A 29 16.88 -4.82 10.40
CA LYS A 29 17.26 -6.07 11.10
C LYS A 29 16.49 -6.29 12.40
N ARG A 30 16.12 -5.23 13.13
CA ARG A 30 15.37 -5.38 14.38
C ARG A 30 13.99 -5.99 14.17
N CYS A 31 13.42 -5.89 12.97
CA CYS A 31 12.20 -6.63 12.65
C CYS A 31 12.39 -8.14 12.80
N ASP A 32 13.54 -8.69 12.36
CA ASP A 32 13.88 -10.10 12.58
C ASP A 32 14.16 -10.38 14.07
N ASP A 33 14.93 -9.51 14.72
CA ASP A 33 15.27 -9.68 16.15
C ASP A 33 14.02 -9.65 17.06
N LEU A 34 12.97 -8.93 16.64
CA LEU A 34 11.66 -8.87 17.32
C LEU A 34 10.70 -10.00 16.91
N GLY A 35 11.09 -10.87 15.98
CA GLY A 35 10.26 -11.98 15.50
C GLY A 35 9.15 -11.57 14.52
N TYR A 36 9.21 -10.35 13.96
CA TYR A 36 8.23 -9.85 12.99
C TYR A 36 8.70 -9.93 11.54
N GLY A 37 9.96 -10.29 11.28
CA GLY A 37 10.53 -10.16 9.94
C GLY A 37 9.78 -10.95 8.86
N ASP A 38 9.45 -12.22 9.11
CA ASP A 38 8.67 -13.04 8.17
C ASP A 38 7.23 -12.55 8.01
N LEU A 39 6.63 -11.98 9.06
CA LEU A 39 5.31 -11.38 8.98
C LEU A 39 5.33 -10.17 8.04
N VAL A 40 6.31 -9.28 8.20
CA VAL A 40 6.45 -8.06 7.39
C VAL A 40 6.82 -8.41 5.94
N ARG A 41 7.74 -9.34 5.70
CA ARG A 41 8.06 -9.81 4.34
C ARG A 41 6.85 -10.36 3.60
N ARG A 42 6.04 -11.20 4.25
CA ARG A 42 4.79 -11.71 3.66
C ARG A 42 3.77 -10.58 3.44
N GLY A 43 3.64 -9.65 4.39
CA GLY A 43 2.77 -8.49 4.25
C GLY A 43 3.14 -7.61 3.06
N MET A 44 4.43 -7.33 2.87
CA MET A 44 4.95 -6.58 1.73
C MET A 44 4.65 -7.31 0.41
N ALA A 45 4.93 -8.62 0.33
CA ALA A 45 4.63 -9.41 -0.86
C ALA A 45 3.13 -9.37 -1.21
N LYS A 46 2.25 -9.45 -0.21
CA LYS A 46 0.79 -9.36 -0.40
C LYS A 46 0.33 -7.93 -0.77
N ALA A 47 0.94 -6.89 -0.21
CA ALA A 47 0.68 -5.50 -0.58
C ALA A 47 1.03 -5.22 -2.06
N LEU A 48 2.18 -5.70 -2.51
CA LEU A 48 2.60 -5.62 -3.92
C LEU A 48 1.70 -6.45 -4.83
N ASP A 49 1.26 -7.63 -4.38
CA ASP A 49 0.28 -8.44 -5.11
C ASP A 49 -1.06 -7.72 -5.28
N MET A 50 -1.52 -6.97 -4.28
CA MET A 50 -2.71 -6.10 -4.41
C MET A 50 -2.49 -4.92 -5.34
N ALA A 51 -1.31 -4.27 -5.29
CA ALA A 51 -0.95 -3.22 -6.24
C ALA A 51 -0.93 -3.74 -7.69
N GLN A 52 -0.46 -4.97 -7.89
CA GLN A 52 -0.53 -5.62 -9.20
C GLN A 52 -1.98 -5.88 -9.62
N ALA A 53 -2.85 -6.37 -8.72
CA ALA A 53 -4.27 -6.55 -9.01
C ALA A 53 -4.96 -5.25 -9.44
N ALA A 54 -4.58 -4.13 -8.82
CA ALA A 54 -5.04 -2.81 -9.20
C ALA A 54 -4.59 -2.43 -10.60
N GLN A 55 -3.31 -2.63 -10.95
CA GLN A 55 -2.82 -2.40 -12.31
C GLN A 55 -3.54 -3.27 -13.34
N ASP A 56 -3.70 -4.56 -13.07
CA ASP A 56 -4.40 -5.50 -13.97
C ASP A 56 -5.84 -5.02 -14.20
N THR A 57 -6.52 -4.52 -13.16
CA THR A 57 -7.86 -3.95 -13.25
C THR A 57 -7.88 -2.65 -14.05
N LEU A 58 -6.94 -1.73 -13.83
CA LEU A 58 -6.82 -0.47 -14.57
C LEU A 58 -6.53 -0.71 -16.06
N GLN A 59 -5.72 -1.73 -16.37
CA GLN A 59 -5.42 -2.15 -17.73
C GLN A 59 -6.67 -2.74 -18.39
N ALA A 60 -7.41 -3.63 -17.72
CA ALA A 60 -8.67 -4.17 -18.23
C ALA A 60 -9.73 -3.07 -18.49
N LEU A 61 -9.76 -2.03 -17.65
CA LEU A 61 -10.62 -0.86 -17.84
C LEU A 61 -10.24 -0.11 -19.11
N LYS A 62 -8.95 0.15 -19.32
CA LYS A 62 -8.43 0.82 -20.52
C LYS A 62 -8.67 0.02 -21.80
N ASP A 63 -8.49 -1.30 -21.76
CA ASP A 63 -8.64 -2.17 -22.92
C ASP A 63 -10.10 -2.55 -23.22
N GLY A 64 -11.03 -2.18 -22.35
CA GLY A 64 -12.45 -2.55 -22.49
C GLY A 64 -12.74 -4.02 -22.23
N THR A 65 -11.85 -4.74 -21.55
CA THR A 65 -11.99 -6.17 -21.20
C THR A 65 -12.43 -6.38 -19.75
N HIS A 66 -12.73 -5.31 -19.03
CA HIS A 66 -13.17 -5.34 -17.64
C HIS A 66 -14.59 -5.92 -17.49
N ASN A 67 -14.89 -6.45 -16.31
CA ASN A 67 -16.26 -6.76 -15.90
C ASN A 67 -16.92 -5.60 -15.14
N GLU A 68 -18.23 -5.69 -14.93
CA GLU A 68 -19.00 -4.65 -14.22
C GLU A 68 -18.47 -4.37 -12.81
N ALA A 69 -18.03 -5.40 -12.07
CA ALA A 69 -17.50 -5.22 -10.72
C ALA A 69 -16.21 -4.37 -10.70
N GLN A 70 -15.35 -4.52 -11.73
CA GLN A 70 -14.14 -3.72 -11.90
C GLN A 70 -14.47 -2.25 -12.23
N MET A 71 -15.45 -2.00 -13.11
CA MET A 71 -15.88 -0.63 -13.41
C MET A 71 -16.54 0.04 -12.21
N ASP A 72 -17.40 -0.69 -11.51
CA ASP A 72 -18.02 -0.21 -10.29
C ASP A 72 -16.98 0.11 -9.21
N LEU A 73 -15.97 -0.73 -9.03
CA LEU A 73 -14.87 -0.46 -8.11
C LEU A 73 -14.12 0.83 -8.47
N PHE A 74 -13.77 1.02 -9.74
CA PHE A 74 -13.09 2.24 -10.18
C PHE A 74 -13.95 3.47 -9.95
N GLU A 75 -15.25 3.39 -10.26
CA GLU A 75 -16.19 4.46 -9.98
C GLU A 75 -16.33 4.72 -8.46
N TYR A 76 -16.28 3.70 -7.61
CA TYR A 76 -16.36 3.89 -6.16
C TYR A 76 -15.15 4.62 -5.61
N MET A 77 -13.94 4.23 -6.02
CA MET A 77 -12.71 4.78 -5.46
C MET A 77 -12.26 6.08 -6.15
N PHE A 78 -12.61 6.25 -7.43
CA PHE A 78 -12.13 7.34 -8.27
C PHE A 78 -13.25 7.90 -9.16
N SER A 79 -14.46 8.07 -8.61
CA SER A 79 -15.62 8.63 -9.31
C SER A 79 -15.30 9.92 -10.08
N PHE A 80 -14.39 10.78 -9.58
CA PHE A 80 -13.96 11.98 -10.29
C PHE A 80 -13.32 11.72 -11.66
N ALA A 81 -12.72 10.54 -11.85
CA ALA A 81 -12.07 10.05 -13.07
C ALA A 81 -13.02 9.29 -14.01
N VAL A 82 -14.32 9.24 -13.69
CA VAL A 82 -15.38 8.66 -14.53
C VAL A 82 -16.29 9.79 -15.04
N GLU A 83 -16.70 9.70 -16.29
CA GLU A 83 -17.76 10.51 -16.88
C GLU A 83 -18.90 9.62 -17.39
N GLY A 84 -20.08 10.21 -17.58
CA GLY A 84 -21.29 9.48 -17.98
C GLY A 84 -22.01 8.80 -16.81
N ASN A 85 -23.02 8.00 -17.12
CA ASN A 85 -23.84 7.27 -16.14
C ASN A 85 -24.27 5.91 -16.70
N GLY A 86 -24.52 4.94 -15.80
CA GLY A 86 -24.98 3.60 -16.16
C GLY A 86 -24.09 2.93 -17.21
N ASN A 87 -24.66 2.60 -18.37
CA ASN A 87 -23.95 1.90 -19.44
C ASN A 87 -23.05 2.82 -20.29
N ASN A 88 -23.11 4.13 -20.09
CA ASN A 88 -22.33 5.12 -20.86
C ASN A 88 -21.11 5.64 -20.08
N ARG A 89 -20.63 4.90 -19.07
CA ARG A 89 -19.48 5.31 -18.28
C ARG A 89 -18.19 5.28 -19.11
N ARG A 90 -17.35 6.30 -18.97
CA ARG A 90 -16.05 6.43 -19.64
C ARG A 90 -14.98 6.94 -18.69
N LEU A 91 -13.73 6.59 -18.95
CA LEU A 91 -12.58 7.03 -18.16
C LEU A 91 -12.12 8.42 -18.64
N LYS A 92 -11.82 9.31 -17.70
CA LYS A 92 -11.06 10.53 -17.97
C LYS A 92 -9.59 10.17 -17.98
N MET A 93 -8.99 10.10 -19.17
CA MET A 93 -7.67 9.50 -19.36
C MET A 93 -6.54 10.21 -18.60
N ASP A 94 -6.62 11.53 -18.45
CA ASP A 94 -5.65 12.32 -17.69
C ASP A 94 -5.66 11.99 -16.18
N GLU A 95 -6.84 11.77 -15.61
CA GLU A 95 -6.97 11.34 -14.22
C GLU A 95 -6.62 9.86 -14.05
N TRP A 96 -6.98 9.01 -15.02
CA TRP A 96 -6.60 7.59 -15.05
C TRP A 96 -5.08 7.41 -15.06
N GLU A 97 -4.35 8.18 -15.88
CA GLU A 97 -2.89 8.09 -15.98
C GLU A 97 -2.21 8.37 -14.63
N ARG A 98 -2.71 9.34 -13.85
CA ARG A 98 -2.20 9.62 -12.50
C ARG A 98 -2.39 8.43 -11.57
N ILE A 99 -3.58 7.84 -11.57
CA ILE A 99 -3.90 6.68 -10.71
C ILE A 99 -3.01 5.48 -11.05
N VAL A 100 -2.80 5.23 -12.36
CA VAL A 100 -1.93 4.17 -12.85
C VAL A 100 -0.47 4.42 -12.47
N ASN A 101 -0.02 5.67 -12.56
CA ASN A 101 1.35 6.04 -12.19
C ASN A 101 1.62 5.71 -10.72
N THR A 102 0.69 5.99 -9.79
CA THR A 102 0.83 5.65 -8.37
C THR A 102 1.13 4.16 -8.17
N TYR A 103 0.35 3.26 -8.78
CA TYR A 103 0.62 1.81 -8.67
C TYR A 103 1.91 1.39 -9.37
N THR A 104 2.23 2.03 -10.50
CA THR A 104 3.49 1.77 -11.21
C THR A 104 4.69 2.07 -10.33
N GLU A 105 4.68 3.22 -9.64
CA GLU A 105 5.74 3.58 -8.70
C GLU A 105 5.76 2.68 -7.46
N VAL A 106 4.61 2.29 -6.90
CA VAL A 106 4.54 1.32 -5.79
C VAL A 106 5.18 -0.01 -6.19
N LEU A 107 4.87 -0.53 -7.39
CA LEU A 107 5.41 -1.81 -7.87
C LEU A 107 6.91 -1.77 -8.13
N LYS A 108 7.52 -0.58 -8.28
CA LYS A 108 8.99 -0.48 -8.29
C LYS A 108 9.59 -0.93 -6.97
N PHE A 109 8.88 -0.93 -5.85
CA PHE A 109 9.36 -1.49 -4.58
C PHE A 109 9.32 -3.03 -4.54
N ALA A 110 9.05 -3.75 -5.63
CA ALA A 110 9.01 -5.21 -5.61
C ALA A 110 10.34 -5.90 -5.20
N PRO A 111 11.53 -5.43 -5.64
CA PRO A 111 12.80 -6.01 -5.23
C PRO A 111 13.03 -5.86 -3.73
N VAL A 112 13.41 -6.96 -3.07
CA VAL A 112 13.91 -6.94 -1.69
C VAL A 112 15.40 -6.65 -1.74
N ARG A 113 15.86 -5.65 -0.99
CA ARG A 113 17.29 -5.41 -0.79
C ARG A 113 17.72 -5.87 0.60
N GLN A 114 18.92 -6.44 0.68
CA GLN A 114 19.56 -6.68 1.98
C GLN A 114 19.97 -5.34 2.59
N PRO A 115 19.99 -5.23 3.93
CA PRO A 115 20.47 -4.02 4.60
C PRO A 115 21.98 -3.84 4.36
N ASP A 116 22.33 -3.11 3.30
CA ASP A 116 23.69 -2.63 3.02
C ASP A 116 23.92 -1.25 3.67
N GLU A 117 25.18 -0.81 3.76
CA GLU A 117 25.54 0.49 4.35
C GLU A 117 25.07 1.71 3.53
N ASP A 118 24.83 1.56 2.22
CA ASP A 118 24.36 2.62 1.32
C ASP A 118 22.96 2.31 0.78
N ILE A 119 21.93 2.88 1.42
CA ILE A 119 20.52 2.79 0.99
C ILE A 119 20.18 3.97 0.05
N PRO A 120 19.88 3.73 -1.23
CA PRO A 120 19.45 4.75 -2.18
C PRO A 120 18.22 5.53 -1.71
N THR A 121 18.13 6.79 -2.15
CA THR A 121 17.04 7.70 -1.77
C THR A 121 15.67 7.32 -2.35
N THR A 122 15.65 6.44 -3.35
CA THR A 122 14.44 5.91 -3.99
C THR A 122 13.88 4.68 -3.29
N GLU A 123 14.54 4.19 -2.23
CA GLU A 123 14.11 3.02 -1.48
C GLU A 123 13.21 3.39 -0.29
N VAL A 124 12.49 2.40 0.22
CA VAL A 124 11.73 2.49 1.47
C VAL A 124 12.33 1.56 2.52
N VAL A 125 12.59 2.08 3.72
CA VAL A 125 13.07 1.29 4.86
C VAL A 125 11.92 1.06 5.83
N ILE A 126 11.61 -0.20 6.11
CA ILE A 126 10.55 -0.60 7.02
C ILE A 126 11.14 -0.91 8.40
N TYR A 127 10.61 -0.25 9.42
CA TYR A 127 10.99 -0.40 10.83
C TYR A 127 9.85 -1.01 11.62
N CYS A 128 10.18 -1.89 12.58
CA CYS A 128 9.20 -2.55 13.46
C CYS A 128 9.20 -1.99 14.88
N ASP A 129 10.06 -1.00 15.16
CA ASP A 129 10.11 -0.29 16.43
C ASP A 129 10.65 1.14 16.27
N TYR A 130 10.69 1.87 17.39
CA TYR A 130 11.16 3.26 17.46
C TYR A 130 12.56 3.38 18.08
N SER A 131 13.34 2.29 18.18
CA SER A 131 14.63 2.32 18.89
C SER A 131 15.74 3.05 18.11
N ARG A 132 15.49 3.45 16.86
CA ARG A 132 16.40 4.34 16.11
C ARG A 132 16.33 5.79 16.59
N TYR A 133 15.31 6.14 17.36
CA TYR A 133 15.08 7.50 17.79
C TYR A 133 15.72 7.81 19.14
N ILE A 134 16.43 8.93 19.20
CA ILE A 134 16.87 9.51 20.48
C ILE A 134 15.85 10.57 20.89
N GLU A 135 14.90 10.17 21.74
CA GLU A 135 13.83 11.03 22.22
C GLU A 135 14.33 12.10 23.21
N GLY A 136 13.65 13.24 23.23
CA GLY A 136 13.97 14.35 24.12
C GLY A 136 15.09 15.27 23.61
N GLN A 137 15.56 15.09 22.37
CA GLN A 137 16.55 15.96 21.74
C GLN A 137 16.40 16.07 20.21
N SER A 138 16.92 17.15 19.64
CA SER A 138 17.16 17.25 18.19
C SER A 138 18.45 16.54 17.78
N CYS A 139 18.65 16.33 16.47
CA CYS A 139 19.90 15.77 15.95
C CYS A 139 21.11 16.71 16.08
N SER A 140 20.89 17.98 16.38
CA SER A 140 21.96 18.91 16.79
C SER A 140 22.30 18.81 18.29
N GLY A 141 21.74 17.84 19.03
CA GLY A 141 21.98 17.65 20.46
C GLY A 141 21.21 18.60 21.39
N LYS A 142 20.34 19.47 20.86
CA LYS A 142 19.54 20.39 21.68
C LYS A 142 18.41 19.62 22.39
N LYS A 143 18.48 19.54 23.72
CA LYS A 143 17.45 18.91 24.55
C LYS A 143 16.10 19.62 24.42
N LYS A 144 15.09 18.90 23.95
CA LYS A 144 13.68 19.33 23.81
C LYS A 144 12.76 18.11 23.90
N ARG A 145 11.91 18.07 24.92
CA ARG A 145 11.06 16.91 25.27
C ARG A 145 10.13 16.45 24.14
N ASN A 146 9.74 17.33 23.22
CA ASN A 146 8.82 17.04 22.13
C ASN A 146 9.52 16.74 20.80
N LEU A 147 10.84 16.48 20.81
CA LEU A 147 11.62 16.13 19.63
C LEU A 147 12.28 14.77 19.79
N ALA A 148 12.53 14.11 18.66
CA ALA A 148 13.34 12.91 18.57
C ALA A 148 14.35 13.07 17.44
N CYS A 149 15.61 12.67 17.67
CA CYS A 149 16.58 12.56 16.59
C CYS A 149 16.50 11.17 15.96
N ASP A 150 16.30 11.11 14.65
CA ASP A 150 16.46 9.89 13.86
C ASP A 150 17.94 9.61 13.63
N LYS A 151 18.46 8.47 14.12
CA LYS A 151 19.87 8.11 13.93
C LYS A 151 20.20 7.76 12.47
N ASP A 152 19.22 7.29 11.70
CA ASP A 152 19.46 6.71 10.38
C ASP A 152 19.39 7.82 9.31
N THR A 153 18.49 8.78 9.48
CA THR A 153 18.39 9.93 8.56
C THR A 153 19.03 11.21 9.11
N SER A 154 19.39 11.27 10.39
CA SER A 154 19.79 12.54 11.04
C SER A 154 18.70 13.63 10.97
N LEU A 155 17.42 13.26 10.87
CA LEU A 155 16.29 14.18 10.93
C LEU A 155 15.79 14.38 12.36
N THR A 156 15.45 15.63 12.67
CA THR A 156 14.75 15.96 13.92
C THR A 156 13.25 15.87 13.70
N ASN A 157 12.61 14.89 14.32
CA ASN A 157 11.19 14.63 14.23
C ASN A 157 10.44 15.23 15.43
N LYS A 158 9.22 15.69 15.21
CA LYS A 158 8.32 16.13 16.30
C LYS A 158 7.58 14.92 16.86
N ILE A 159 7.67 14.72 18.18
CA ILE A 159 6.88 13.71 18.91
C ILE A 159 5.44 14.21 19.04
N ASN A 160 4.64 13.97 18.00
CA ASN A 160 3.23 14.34 17.94
C ASN A 160 2.33 13.29 18.62
N PHE A 161 1.01 13.43 18.47
CA PHE A 161 0.05 12.49 19.05
C PHE A 161 0.13 11.10 18.40
N VAL A 162 0.19 11.02 17.08
CA VAL A 162 0.25 9.77 16.30
C VAL A 162 1.49 8.95 16.67
N TRP A 163 2.65 9.58 16.79
CA TRP A 163 3.88 8.96 17.30
C TRP A 163 3.68 8.30 18.66
N ARG A 164 3.10 9.04 19.60
CA ARG A 164 2.83 8.51 20.96
C ARG A 164 1.85 7.35 20.93
N GLN A 165 0.88 7.37 20.02
CA GLN A 165 -0.05 6.25 19.85
C GLN A 165 0.65 5.02 19.28
N CYS A 166 1.53 5.19 18.30
CA CYS A 166 2.27 4.09 17.70
C CYS A 166 3.20 3.39 18.70
N LYS A 167 3.76 4.15 19.66
CA LYS A 167 4.53 3.63 20.80
C LYS A 167 3.68 3.17 22.00
N SER A 168 2.38 3.47 22.02
CA SER A 168 1.49 3.12 23.13
C SER A 168 1.21 1.62 23.13
N THR A 169 1.04 1.05 24.32
CA THR A 169 0.53 -0.33 24.49
C THR A 169 -1.00 -0.38 24.57
N VAL A 170 -1.67 0.78 24.61
CA VAL A 170 -3.12 0.89 24.79
C VAL A 170 -3.80 1.17 23.45
N ALA A 171 -4.65 0.25 23.00
CA ALA A 171 -5.27 0.18 21.66
C ALA A 171 -6.41 1.19 21.40
N MET A 172 -6.49 2.32 22.11
CA MET A 172 -7.75 3.08 22.19
C MET A 172 -8.15 3.82 20.88
N VAL A 173 -7.21 4.21 20.02
CA VAL A 173 -7.42 4.61 18.61
C VAL A 173 -6.06 4.54 17.91
N PRO A 174 -5.63 3.41 17.36
CA PRO A 174 -4.19 3.27 17.21
C PRO A 174 -3.79 3.39 15.73
N ALA A 175 -2.96 4.40 15.44
CA ALA A 175 -2.19 4.43 14.19
C ALA A 175 -1.49 3.08 14.03
N MET A 176 -1.66 2.45 12.87
CA MET A 176 -1.15 1.10 12.57
C MET A 176 0.27 1.16 12.04
N ALA A 177 0.55 2.21 11.28
CA ALA A 177 1.87 2.56 10.79
C ALA A 177 1.96 4.09 10.61
N LEU A 178 3.15 4.56 10.32
CA LEU A 178 3.40 5.93 9.86
C LEU A 178 4.48 5.90 8.77
N THR A 179 4.29 6.68 7.72
CA THR A 179 5.31 6.88 6.70
C THR A 179 5.81 8.32 6.65
N SER A 180 7.11 8.48 6.45
CA SER A 180 7.75 9.76 6.15
C SER A 180 8.39 9.71 4.76
N SER A 181 7.80 10.43 3.80
CA SER A 181 8.45 10.74 2.51
C SER A 181 9.52 11.79 2.76
N ASN A 182 10.78 11.38 2.88
CA ASN A 182 11.88 12.32 3.18
C ASN A 182 12.33 13.12 1.93
N GLY A 183 11.47 13.21 0.92
CA GLY A 183 11.72 13.83 -0.39
C GLY A 183 12.78 13.09 -1.21
N SER A 184 13.21 13.69 -2.33
CA SER A 184 14.15 13.07 -3.27
C SER A 184 15.58 12.85 -2.73
N ARG A 185 15.90 13.41 -1.56
CA ARG A 185 17.26 13.41 -1.00
C ARG A 185 17.52 12.26 -0.04
N ARG A 186 16.49 11.49 0.36
CA ARG A 186 16.58 10.49 1.43
C ARG A 186 15.54 9.40 1.18
N PHE A 187 15.84 8.18 1.62
CA PHE A 187 14.89 7.07 1.57
C PHE A 187 13.62 7.39 2.38
N ALA A 188 12.50 6.82 1.95
CA ALA A 188 11.27 6.86 2.71
C ALA A 188 11.36 5.93 3.93
N GLN A 189 10.71 6.31 5.03
CA GLN A 189 10.71 5.52 6.26
C GLN A 189 9.28 5.11 6.58
N MET A 190 9.05 3.80 6.71
CA MET A 190 7.77 3.24 7.15
C MET A 190 7.95 2.64 8.55
N ASP A 191 7.27 3.21 9.53
CA ASP A 191 7.23 2.73 10.91
C ASP A 191 5.97 1.91 11.15
N LEU A 192 6.11 0.59 11.25
CA LEU A 192 5.03 -0.28 11.68
C LEU A 192 4.93 -0.23 13.21
N CYS A 193 3.74 0.05 13.74
CA CYS A 193 3.56 0.19 15.17
C CYS A 193 3.71 -1.14 15.90
N GLY A 194 4.51 -1.16 16.97
CA GLY A 194 4.81 -2.40 17.69
C GLY A 194 3.58 -3.07 18.31
N TRP A 195 2.57 -2.29 18.74
CA TRP A 195 1.29 -2.85 19.20
C TRP A 195 0.52 -3.53 18.06
N TYR A 196 0.59 -2.97 16.84
CA TYR A 196 -0.13 -3.47 15.66
C TYR A 196 0.51 -4.76 15.17
N LEU A 197 1.85 -4.80 15.08
CA LEU A 197 2.60 -6.00 14.77
C LEU A 197 2.32 -7.12 15.77
N ARG A 198 2.30 -6.81 17.07
CA ARG A 198 1.91 -7.80 18.10
C ARG A 198 0.51 -8.34 17.85
N PHE A 199 -0.45 -7.45 17.64
CA PHE A 199 -1.83 -7.83 17.35
C PHE A 199 -1.93 -8.76 16.14
N VAL A 200 -1.37 -8.35 14.99
CA VAL A 200 -1.40 -9.14 13.75
C VAL A 200 -0.66 -10.47 13.92
N SER A 201 0.51 -10.49 14.57
CA SER A 201 1.30 -11.71 14.77
C SER A 201 0.55 -12.81 15.53
N THR A 202 -0.38 -12.41 16.40
CA THR A 202 -1.23 -13.34 17.18
C THR A 202 -2.58 -13.62 16.54
N SER A 203 -2.94 -12.90 15.48
CA SER A 203 -4.19 -13.09 14.75
C SER A 203 -4.11 -14.33 13.85
N LYS A 204 -5.21 -15.07 13.75
CA LYS A 204 -5.39 -16.15 12.74
C LYS A 204 -5.54 -15.61 11.32
N LYS A 205 -5.86 -14.32 11.18
CA LYS A 205 -6.11 -13.64 9.91
C LYS A 205 -5.17 -12.44 9.87
N GLN A 206 -4.09 -12.58 9.12
CA GLN A 206 -3.00 -11.61 9.05
C GLN A 206 -3.08 -10.82 7.74
N PHE A 207 -3.53 -11.49 6.68
CA PHE A 207 -3.66 -10.96 5.33
C PHE A 207 -5.06 -11.25 4.80
N TRP A 208 -5.46 -10.51 3.76
CA TRP A 208 -6.71 -10.78 3.06
C TRP A 208 -6.83 -12.24 2.61
N SER A 209 -5.73 -12.84 2.12
CA SER A 209 -5.74 -14.24 1.66
C SER A 209 -6.07 -15.27 2.77
N ASP A 210 -5.96 -14.88 4.04
CA ASP A 210 -6.32 -15.74 5.17
C ASP A 210 -7.84 -15.71 5.45
N ILE A 211 -8.54 -14.75 4.84
CA ILE A 211 -9.98 -14.61 4.94
C ILE A 211 -10.62 -15.45 3.82
N SER A 212 -11.13 -16.62 4.17
CA SER A 212 -11.98 -17.36 3.22
C SER A 212 -13.19 -16.51 2.82
N ALA A 213 -13.62 -16.59 1.55
CA ALA A 213 -14.81 -15.88 1.07
C ALA A 213 -16.06 -16.13 1.95
N LYS A 214 -16.21 -17.37 2.44
CA LYS A 214 -17.28 -17.75 3.39
C LYS A 214 -17.17 -17.05 4.74
N SER A 215 -15.96 -16.69 5.18
CA SER A 215 -15.74 -16.06 6.48
C SER A 215 -15.95 -14.55 6.51
N ILE A 216 -15.94 -13.88 5.35
CA ILE A 216 -16.27 -12.46 5.21
C ILE A 216 -17.74 -12.24 5.53
N LEU A 217 -18.59 -13.13 5.01
CA LEU A 217 -20.04 -13.11 5.19
C LEU A 217 -20.46 -13.52 6.61
N ALA A 218 -19.56 -14.06 7.43
CA ALA A 218 -19.93 -14.80 8.64
C ALA A 218 -19.95 -13.96 9.94
N LYS A 219 -19.36 -12.75 9.97
CA LYS A 219 -19.42 -11.71 11.05
C LYS A 219 -18.18 -10.79 10.97
N PRO A 220 -18.24 -9.55 11.52
CA PRO A 220 -17.09 -8.64 11.51
C PRO A 220 -15.88 -9.28 12.21
N LEU A 221 -14.77 -9.37 11.49
CA LEU A 221 -13.56 -10.10 11.88
C LEU A 221 -12.86 -9.59 13.15
N HIS A 222 -13.16 -8.38 13.62
CA HIS A 222 -12.39 -7.72 14.67
C HIS A 222 -13.29 -6.99 15.67
N GLU A 223 -13.70 -7.67 16.75
CA GLU A 223 -14.31 -7.01 17.93
C GLU A 223 -13.34 -6.04 18.62
N VAL A 224 -12.03 -6.19 18.40
CA VAL A 224 -10.96 -5.42 19.07
C VAL A 224 -10.78 -4.02 18.45
N PHE A 225 -11.03 -3.84 17.15
CA PHE A 225 -11.06 -2.52 16.55
C PHE A 225 -12.44 -1.90 16.78
N ASN A 226 -12.56 -1.29 17.96
CA ASN A 226 -13.65 -0.45 18.45
C ASN A 226 -14.68 -0.09 17.35
N ALA A 227 -15.86 -0.72 17.42
CA ALA A 227 -17.00 -0.72 16.48
C ALA A 227 -17.54 0.66 16.01
N ARG A 228 -16.84 1.75 16.32
CA ARG A 228 -17.23 3.12 16.02
C ARG A 228 -16.76 3.60 14.64
N TYR A 229 -15.64 3.09 14.11
CA TYR A 229 -15.01 3.67 12.90
C TYR A 229 -14.84 2.71 11.70
N LEU A 230 -14.72 1.41 11.93
CA LEU A 230 -14.60 0.37 10.89
C LEU A 230 -15.85 -0.51 10.95
N ARG A 231 -16.79 -0.31 10.01
CA ARG A 231 -18.17 -0.85 10.13
C ARG A 231 -18.60 -1.74 8.98
N SER A 232 -17.77 -1.88 7.96
CA SER A 232 -18.11 -2.63 6.78
C SER A 232 -17.26 -3.90 6.63
N GLU A 233 -17.71 -4.83 5.79
CA GLU A 233 -16.96 -6.05 5.49
C GLU A 233 -15.64 -5.73 4.79
N MET A 234 -15.62 -4.66 3.97
CA MET A 234 -14.40 -4.13 3.39
C MET A 234 -13.42 -3.64 4.46
N ASP A 235 -13.90 -2.87 5.45
CA ASP A 235 -13.04 -2.41 6.56
C ASP A 235 -12.49 -3.60 7.37
N ALA A 236 -13.29 -4.65 7.54
CA ALA A 236 -12.88 -5.87 8.24
C ALA A 236 -11.86 -6.71 7.45
N SER A 237 -11.74 -6.47 6.15
CA SER A 237 -10.81 -7.15 5.23
C SER A 237 -9.50 -6.37 5.04
N ALA A 238 -9.44 -5.12 5.49
CA ALA A 238 -8.25 -4.28 5.47
C ALA A 238 -7.26 -4.67 6.58
N LEU A 239 -6.42 -5.67 6.29
CA LEU A 239 -5.42 -6.22 7.23
C LEU A 239 -4.02 -5.64 6.97
N LEU A 240 -2.96 -6.36 7.39
CA LEU A 240 -1.57 -5.84 7.34
C LEU A 240 -1.11 -5.52 5.92
N ASP A 241 -1.48 -6.34 4.96
CA ASP A 241 -1.21 -6.12 3.54
C ASP A 241 -1.85 -4.80 3.05
N HIS A 242 -3.08 -4.50 3.46
CA HIS A 242 -3.74 -3.23 3.15
C HIS A 242 -3.02 -2.05 3.78
N THR A 243 -2.69 -2.15 5.07
CA THR A 243 -1.90 -1.11 5.76
C THR A 243 -0.57 -0.88 5.06
N ILE A 244 0.18 -1.93 4.71
CA ILE A 244 1.46 -1.75 4.00
C ILE A 244 1.24 -1.09 2.64
N LEU A 245 0.21 -1.49 1.88
CA LEU A 245 -0.08 -0.83 0.60
C LEU A 245 -0.41 0.67 0.78
N HIS A 246 -1.21 1.01 1.79
CA HIS A 246 -1.51 2.40 2.16
C HIS A 246 -0.19 3.18 2.38
N GLU A 247 0.67 2.67 3.26
CA GLU A 247 1.95 3.30 3.59
C GLU A 247 2.93 3.38 2.41
N LEU A 248 2.95 2.39 1.51
CA LEU A 248 3.79 2.45 0.30
C LEU A 248 3.40 3.60 -0.62
N THR A 249 2.12 3.99 -0.65
CA THR A 249 1.69 5.14 -1.46
C THR A 249 2.17 6.47 -0.86
N HIS A 250 2.33 6.55 0.47
CA HIS A 250 3.01 7.67 1.11
C HIS A 250 4.52 7.67 0.86
N ALA A 251 5.13 6.51 0.63
CA ALA A 251 6.57 6.38 0.46
C ALA A 251 7.10 6.83 -0.92
N LEU A 252 6.22 7.21 -1.85
CA LEU A 252 6.62 7.60 -3.19
C LEU A 252 7.48 8.88 -3.18
N SER A 253 8.55 8.88 -3.98
CA SER A 253 9.47 10.03 -4.04
C SER A 253 8.88 11.22 -4.82
N GLN A 254 7.92 10.94 -5.70
CA GLN A 254 7.16 11.89 -6.50
C GLN A 254 5.70 11.54 -6.36
N ASP A 255 4.84 12.56 -6.27
CA ASP A 255 3.39 12.38 -6.18
C ASP A 255 2.94 11.43 -5.06
N ASP A 256 3.58 11.52 -3.89
CA ASP A 256 3.15 10.79 -2.69
C ASP A 256 1.68 11.04 -2.37
N THR A 257 1.02 10.05 -1.80
CA THR A 257 -0.35 10.22 -1.30
C THR A 257 -0.34 10.90 0.07
N ASP A 258 -1.50 11.37 0.52
CA ASP A 258 -1.72 11.99 1.82
C ASP A 258 -2.96 11.37 2.48
N ASP A 259 -3.07 11.55 3.79
CA ASP A 259 -4.26 11.22 4.57
C ASP A 259 -5.27 12.36 4.49
N VAL A 260 -5.93 12.44 3.35
CA VAL A 260 -6.73 13.60 2.97
C VAL A 260 -7.90 13.82 3.93
N GLY A 261 -7.82 14.88 4.74
CA GLY A 261 -8.82 15.18 5.76
C GLY A 261 -8.56 14.51 7.12
N GLY A 262 -7.33 14.02 7.36
CA GLY A 262 -6.90 13.39 8.59
C GLY A 262 -7.75 12.16 8.90
N MET A 263 -8.25 12.01 10.13
CA MET A 263 -9.07 10.84 10.50
C MET A 263 -10.33 10.60 9.64
N ARG A 264 -10.75 11.56 8.79
CA ARG A 264 -11.88 11.39 7.87
C ARG A 264 -11.49 10.75 6.54
N SER A 265 -10.21 10.53 6.25
CA SER A 265 -9.72 9.80 5.07
C SER A 265 -9.97 8.30 5.14
N TYR A 266 -9.97 7.74 6.35
CA TYR A 266 -9.88 6.30 6.55
C TYR A 266 -11.22 5.57 6.51
N GLY A 267 -11.17 4.36 5.97
CA GLY A 267 -12.26 3.41 5.87
C GLY A 267 -12.96 3.46 4.52
N TRP A 268 -13.55 2.34 4.12
CA TRP A 268 -14.13 2.13 2.80
C TRP A 268 -15.14 3.22 2.43
N ARG A 269 -16.14 3.46 3.30
CA ARG A 269 -17.19 4.46 3.03
C ARG A 269 -16.64 5.88 2.91
N ARG A 270 -15.56 6.19 3.60
CA ARG A 270 -14.90 7.50 3.52
C ARG A 270 -14.12 7.62 2.23
N SER A 271 -13.36 6.60 1.87
CA SER A 271 -12.69 6.49 0.57
C SER A 271 -13.69 6.66 -0.58
N VAL A 272 -14.86 6.00 -0.53
CA VAL A 272 -15.94 6.18 -1.52
C VAL A 272 -16.45 7.62 -1.59
N GLU A 273 -16.61 8.29 -0.45
CA GLU A 273 -17.09 9.68 -0.42
C GLU A 273 -16.05 10.64 -0.98
N ILE A 274 -14.79 10.45 -0.61
CA ILE A 274 -13.64 11.27 -1.00
C ILE A 274 -13.35 11.10 -2.50
N GLY A 275 -13.49 9.89 -3.03
CA GLY A 275 -13.30 9.53 -4.44
C GLY A 275 -14.20 10.28 -5.43
N LYS A 276 -15.19 11.04 -4.95
CA LYS A 276 -16.01 11.95 -5.77
C LYS A 276 -15.32 13.25 -6.14
N THR A 277 -14.28 13.65 -5.40
CA THR A 277 -13.64 14.95 -5.54
C THR A 277 -12.23 14.78 -6.10
N SER A 278 -11.97 15.38 -7.27
CA SER A 278 -10.63 15.33 -7.89
C SER A 278 -9.55 15.93 -7.01
N LYS A 279 -9.86 16.89 -6.13
CA LYS A 279 -8.87 17.45 -5.17
C LYS A 279 -8.29 16.41 -4.21
N PHE A 280 -8.96 15.27 -4.06
CA PHE A 280 -8.59 14.22 -3.12
C PHE A 280 -8.11 12.95 -3.81
N TRP A 281 -7.68 13.06 -5.07
CA TRP A 281 -7.07 11.97 -5.83
C TRP A 281 -5.85 11.35 -5.13
N ARG A 282 -5.21 12.09 -4.20
CA ARG A 282 -4.05 11.67 -3.42
C ARG A 282 -4.40 10.93 -2.13
N ASN A 283 -5.64 10.51 -1.88
CA ASN A 283 -5.95 9.82 -0.64
C ASN A 283 -5.34 8.41 -0.62
N ALA A 284 -4.39 8.14 0.28
CA ALA A 284 -3.68 6.85 0.36
C ALA A 284 -4.65 5.67 0.51
N ASP A 285 -5.69 5.85 1.33
CA ASP A 285 -6.66 4.81 1.63
C ASP A 285 -7.53 4.42 0.42
N ASN A 286 -7.77 5.35 -0.53
CA ASN A 286 -8.45 5.02 -1.78
C ASN A 286 -7.63 4.03 -2.62
N TYR A 287 -6.32 4.18 -2.66
CA TYR A 287 -5.44 3.24 -3.38
C TYR A 287 -5.37 1.89 -2.67
N ALA A 288 -5.20 1.90 -1.34
CA ALA A 288 -5.16 0.67 -0.57
C ALA A 288 -6.45 -0.16 -0.70
N TYR A 289 -7.62 0.49 -0.59
CA TYR A 289 -8.90 -0.19 -0.80
C TYR A 289 -9.15 -0.61 -2.24
N PHE A 290 -8.72 0.17 -3.23
CA PHE A 290 -8.82 -0.24 -4.62
C PHE A 290 -7.96 -1.47 -4.91
N GLY A 291 -6.72 -1.54 -4.41
CA GLY A 291 -5.86 -2.72 -4.52
C GLY A 291 -6.44 -3.96 -3.84
N LEU A 292 -6.94 -3.81 -2.60
CA LEU A 292 -7.63 -4.88 -1.88
C LEU A 292 -8.83 -5.39 -2.67
N ALA A 293 -9.75 -4.50 -3.04
CA ALA A 293 -10.97 -4.84 -3.78
C ALA A 293 -10.68 -5.45 -5.15
N ALA A 294 -9.67 -4.97 -5.86
CA ALA A 294 -9.25 -5.52 -7.15
C ALA A 294 -8.80 -6.99 -6.99
N ARG A 295 -8.04 -7.29 -5.93
CA ARG A 295 -7.64 -8.66 -5.61
C ARG A 295 -8.82 -9.53 -5.13
N MET A 296 -9.84 -8.95 -4.49
CA MET A 296 -11.09 -9.67 -4.16
C MET A 296 -11.87 -10.07 -5.41
N ILE A 297 -11.94 -9.18 -6.41
CA ILE A 297 -12.63 -9.44 -7.68
C ILE A 297 -11.88 -10.46 -8.52
N SER A 298 -10.54 -10.37 -8.54
CA SER A 298 -9.64 -11.24 -9.30
C SER A 298 -8.69 -12.02 -8.37
N PRO A 299 -9.23 -12.96 -7.56
CA PRO A 299 -8.42 -13.71 -6.63
C PRO A 299 -7.38 -14.58 -7.33
N ARG A 300 -6.27 -14.81 -6.63
CA ARG A 300 -5.33 -15.89 -6.94
C ARG A 300 -5.64 -17.08 -6.01
N ASP A 301 -5.06 -18.23 -6.33
CA ASP A 301 -5.02 -19.39 -5.42
C ASP A 301 -6.37 -20.09 -5.18
N GLY A 302 -7.28 -20.04 -6.16
CA GLY A 302 -8.55 -20.80 -6.11
C GLY A 302 -9.56 -20.30 -5.07
N THR A 303 -9.33 -19.13 -4.48
CA THR A 303 -10.32 -18.46 -3.63
C THR A 303 -11.49 -17.95 -4.46
N SER A 304 -12.69 -17.93 -3.88
CA SER A 304 -13.89 -17.47 -4.59
C SER A 304 -13.85 -15.96 -4.79
N ALA A 305 -14.11 -15.51 -6.01
CA ALA A 305 -14.21 -14.09 -6.33
C ALA A 305 -15.34 -13.42 -5.55
N ALA A 306 -15.09 -12.20 -5.10
CA ALA A 306 -16.05 -11.39 -4.37
C ALA A 306 -16.07 -9.97 -4.93
N ARG A 307 -17.25 -9.36 -4.91
CA ARG A 307 -17.51 -7.99 -5.35
C ARG A 307 -17.73 -7.12 -4.13
N PRO A 308 -16.84 -6.15 -3.87
CA PRO A 308 -17.12 -5.05 -2.95
C PRO A 308 -18.28 -4.20 -3.45
N ASN A 309 -19.23 -3.90 -2.56
CA ASN A 309 -20.34 -3.00 -2.84
C ASN A 309 -20.03 -1.60 -2.33
N LYS A 310 -20.71 -0.59 -2.88
CA LYS A 310 -20.51 0.82 -2.51
C LYS A 310 -20.67 1.10 -1.01
N ASP A 311 -21.54 0.37 -0.33
CA ASP A 311 -21.79 0.53 1.12
C ASP A 311 -20.78 -0.21 2.02
N GLY A 312 -19.84 -0.93 1.42
CA GLY A 312 -18.78 -1.71 2.06
C GLY A 312 -19.17 -3.13 2.43
N SER A 313 -20.37 -3.59 2.09
CA SER A 313 -20.68 -5.03 2.06
C SER A 313 -19.96 -5.72 0.91
N THR A 314 -19.91 -7.05 0.92
CA THR A 314 -19.36 -7.86 -0.16
C THR A 314 -20.39 -8.86 -0.68
N SER A 315 -20.34 -9.14 -1.98
CA SER A 315 -21.21 -10.13 -2.64
C SER A 315 -20.33 -11.19 -3.30
N ALA A 316 -20.76 -12.44 -3.30
CA ALA A 316 -20.08 -13.46 -4.11
C ALA A 316 -20.20 -13.10 -5.60
N LEU A 317 -19.09 -13.17 -6.34
CA LEU A 317 -19.14 -13.15 -7.80
C LEU A 317 -19.37 -14.58 -8.26
N THR A 318 -20.60 -14.87 -8.69
CA THR A 318 -20.86 -16.10 -9.42
C THR A 318 -20.07 -16.02 -10.72
N VAL A 319 -19.08 -16.91 -10.88
CA VAL A 319 -18.49 -17.15 -12.19
C VAL A 319 -19.66 -17.60 -13.05
N ALA A 320 -20.18 -16.71 -13.91
CA ALA A 320 -21.14 -17.12 -14.91
C ALA A 320 -20.48 -18.28 -15.63
N SER A 321 -21.13 -19.43 -15.70
CA SER A 321 -20.60 -20.67 -16.27
C SER A 321 -20.38 -20.60 -17.79
N GLU A 322 -20.14 -19.41 -18.35
CA GLU A 322 -20.12 -19.06 -19.77
C GLU A 322 -18.71 -19.04 -20.38
N GLN A 323 -17.84 -19.97 -19.99
CA GLN A 323 -16.62 -20.29 -20.75
C GLN A 323 -16.43 -21.80 -20.98
N LEU A 324 -17.51 -22.59 -20.89
CA LEU A 324 -17.54 -24.02 -21.26
C LEU A 324 -18.35 -24.28 -22.54
N LEU A 325 -18.19 -23.43 -23.57
CA LEU A 325 -18.59 -23.75 -24.94
C LEU A 325 -17.48 -23.39 -25.92
#